data_AF-A0A7J6SNA9-F1
#
_entry.id   AF-A0A7J6SNA9-F1
#
_cell.length_a   1.000
_cell.length_b   1.000
_cell.length_c   1.000
_cell.angle_alpha   90.00
_cell.angle_beta   90.00
_cell.angle_gamma   90.00
#
_symmetry.space_group_name_H-M   'P 1'
#
loop_
_entity.id
_entity.type
_entity.pdbx_description
1 polymer ?
#
loop_
_entity_poly.entity_id
_entity_poly.type
_entity_poly.pdbx_seq_one_letter_code
_entity_poly.pdbx_strand_id
1 'polypeptide(L)'
;WSIRGLRRVRGLSTVSSEEKKVIMDGNTAAAHAAYAMVEQAFIYPISPSSPMCELAAEWAAQGRKNVFGTTVNVTQMQSEGGAAGALHGVLDRGGLAATFTCSQGLLLMIPNMYIISGQLSPCVFHVTARALSKHGLSIFAEHTDVMAVRQTGWAMLVANTV
;
A
#
# COMPACT_ATOMS: atom_id res chain seq x y z
N TRP A 1 -41.95 -43.25 -7.45
CA TRP A 1 -41.58 -42.31 -6.38
C TRP A 1 -40.57 -41.32 -6.94
N SER A 2 -40.98 -40.06 -6.98
CA SER A 2 -40.41 -38.95 -7.77
C SER A 2 -39.26 -38.26 -7.02
N ILE A 3 -38.17 -37.93 -7.72
CA ILE A 3 -37.29 -36.82 -7.34
C ILE A 3 -37.06 -35.94 -8.58
N ARG A 4 -38.15 -35.33 -9.06
CA ARG A 4 -38.09 -33.99 -9.66
C ARG A 4 -37.83 -33.01 -8.51
N GLY A 5 -36.62 -32.44 -8.39
CA GLY A 5 -36.36 -31.57 -7.23
C GLY A 5 -35.09 -30.73 -7.15
N LEU A 6 -34.05 -30.90 -7.98
CA LEU A 6 -32.95 -29.91 -7.99
C LEU A 6 -33.19 -28.85 -9.07
N ARG A 7 -33.87 -27.78 -8.66
CA ARG A 7 -33.87 -26.50 -9.38
C ARG A 7 -32.41 -26.07 -9.59
N ARG A 8 -31.95 -26.14 -10.84
CA ARG A 8 -30.79 -25.41 -11.35
C ARG A 8 -30.99 -23.94 -10.91
N VAL A 9 -30.22 -23.48 -9.93
CA VAL A 9 -30.20 -22.07 -9.52
C VAL A 9 -29.67 -21.29 -10.73
N ARG A 10 -30.61 -20.78 -11.53
CA ARG A 10 -30.37 -19.76 -12.54
C ARG A 10 -29.97 -18.50 -11.77
N GLY A 11 -28.69 -18.11 -11.80
CA GLY A 11 -28.28 -16.89 -11.13
C GLY A 11 -26.78 -16.65 -10.90
N LEU A 12 -25.89 -17.63 -11.07
CA LEU A 12 -24.48 -17.27 -11.29
C LEU A 12 -24.35 -16.87 -12.75
N SER A 13 -24.50 -15.57 -13.02
CA SER A 13 -23.85 -14.98 -14.19
C SER A 13 -22.39 -15.39 -14.12
N THR A 14 -21.98 -16.21 -15.07
CA THR A 14 -20.58 -16.40 -15.41
C THR A 14 -20.01 -15.01 -15.64
N VAL A 15 -19.37 -14.42 -14.63
CA VAL A 15 -18.55 -13.24 -14.83
C VAL A 15 -17.46 -13.73 -15.77
N SER A 16 -17.61 -13.44 -17.06
CA SER A 16 -16.55 -13.61 -18.02
C SER A 16 -15.39 -12.77 -17.49
N SER A 17 -14.41 -13.42 -16.89
CA SER A 17 -13.15 -12.79 -16.48
C SER A 17 -12.38 -12.47 -17.75
N GLU A 18 -12.85 -11.46 -18.49
CA GLU A 18 -12.03 -10.82 -19.51
C GLU A 18 -10.84 -10.21 -18.77
N GLU A 19 -9.66 -10.67 -19.13
CA GLU A 19 -8.40 -10.19 -18.59
C GLU A 19 -8.25 -8.73 -19.02
N LYS A 20 -8.64 -7.80 -18.12
CA LYS A 20 -8.64 -6.37 -18.41
C LYS A 20 -7.21 -5.87 -18.46
N LYS A 21 -6.64 -5.84 -19.67
CA LYS A 21 -5.31 -5.26 -19.92
C LYS A 21 -5.42 -3.74 -19.86
N VAL A 22 -4.63 -3.13 -18.98
CA VAL A 22 -4.58 -1.68 -18.77
C VAL A 22 -3.13 -1.24 -18.83
N ILE A 23 -2.86 -0.15 -19.55
CA ILE A 23 -1.54 0.49 -19.56
C ILE A 23 -1.45 1.38 -18.33
N MET A 24 -0.48 1.13 -17.46
CA MET A 24 -0.23 1.91 -16.26
C MET A 24 1.26 1.92 -15.90
N ASP A 25 1.69 2.93 -15.16
CA ASP A 25 3.03 2.99 -14.59
C ASP A 25 3.14 2.18 -13.28
N GLY A 26 4.37 2.01 -12.78
CA GLY A 26 4.62 1.21 -11.56
C GLY A 26 3.95 1.80 -10.31
N ASN A 27 3.87 3.13 -10.21
CA ASN A 27 3.19 3.80 -9.10
C ASN A 27 1.68 3.51 -9.12
N THR A 28 1.03 3.65 -10.27
CA THR A 28 -0.39 3.35 -10.41
C THR A 28 -0.67 1.87 -10.12
N ALA A 29 0.19 0.96 -10.59
CA ALA A 29 0.05 -0.47 -10.31
C ALA A 29 0.15 -0.79 -8.80
N ALA A 30 1.14 -0.21 -8.13
CA ALA A 30 1.31 -0.38 -6.68
C ALA A 30 0.15 0.22 -5.88
N ALA A 31 -0.26 1.46 -6.21
CA ALA A 31 -1.40 2.11 -5.60
C ALA A 31 -2.68 1.30 -5.81
N HIS A 32 -2.90 0.74 -7.00
CA HIS A 32 -4.07 -0.06 -7.34
C HIS A 32 -4.18 -1.30 -6.43
N ALA A 33 -3.09 -2.02 -6.23
CA ALA A 33 -3.04 -3.16 -5.33
C ALA A 33 -3.21 -2.75 -3.86
N ALA A 34 -2.53 -1.69 -3.44
CA ALA A 34 -2.61 -1.16 -2.07
C ALA A 34 -4.04 -0.76 -1.70
N TYR A 35 -4.68 0.06 -2.55
CA TYR A 35 -6.02 0.58 -2.33
C TYR A 35 -7.06 -0.52 -2.19
N ALA A 36 -6.91 -1.61 -2.95
CA ALA A 36 -7.83 -2.73 -2.89
C ALA A 36 -7.78 -3.45 -1.54
N MET A 37 -6.63 -3.48 -0.86
CA MET A 37 -6.36 -4.36 0.29
C MET A 37 -6.42 -3.67 1.66
N VAL A 38 -6.65 -2.35 1.71
CA VAL A 38 -6.59 -1.59 2.96
C VAL A 38 -7.88 -0.84 3.26
N GLU A 39 -8.07 -0.47 4.52
CA GLU A 39 -9.16 0.38 4.99
C GLU A 39 -8.68 1.81 5.21
N GLN A 40 -7.42 1.97 5.62
CA GLN A 40 -6.80 3.25 5.92
C GLN A 40 -5.46 3.41 5.21
N ALA A 41 -5.16 4.62 4.75
CA ALA A 41 -3.86 4.96 4.21
C ALA A 41 -3.35 6.24 4.88
N PHE A 42 -2.19 6.16 5.52
CA PHE A 42 -1.52 7.31 6.12
C PHE A 42 -0.41 7.75 5.19
N ILE A 43 -0.45 9.00 4.75
CA ILE A 43 0.41 9.48 3.67
C ILE A 43 1.19 10.74 4.08
N TYR A 44 2.35 10.89 3.46
CA TYR A 44 3.11 12.13 3.44
C TYR A 44 3.79 12.27 2.07
N PRO A 45 3.70 13.42 1.39
CA PRO A 45 4.20 13.57 0.04
C PRO A 45 5.74 13.64 0.01
N ILE A 46 6.37 12.73 -0.75
CA ILE A 46 7.80 12.74 -1.05
C ILE A 46 8.05 12.16 -2.45
N SER A 47 8.81 12.86 -3.30
CA SER A 47 9.08 12.40 -4.67
C SER A 47 10.08 11.24 -4.66
N PRO A 48 9.90 10.14 -5.43
CA PRO A 48 8.91 9.90 -6.47
C PRO A 48 7.69 9.07 -6.02
N SER A 49 7.43 8.89 -4.71
CA SER A 49 6.26 8.14 -4.22
C SER A 49 4.96 8.95 -4.15
N SER A 50 5.03 10.29 -4.21
CA SER A 50 3.84 11.17 -4.16
C SER A 50 2.69 10.78 -5.10
N PRO A 51 2.91 10.34 -6.35
CA PRO A 51 1.82 9.93 -7.23
C PRO A 51 0.94 8.81 -6.65
N MET A 52 1.50 7.89 -5.87
CA MET A 52 0.70 6.85 -5.20
C MET A 52 -0.26 7.44 -4.15
N CYS A 53 0.22 8.44 -3.39
CA CYS A 53 -0.58 9.14 -2.40
C CYS A 53 -1.73 9.91 -3.06
N GLU A 54 -1.44 10.61 -4.16
CA GLU A 54 -2.40 11.40 -4.92
C GLU A 54 -3.48 10.50 -5.53
N LEU A 55 -3.10 9.38 -6.16
CA LEU A 55 -4.04 8.41 -6.72
C LEU A 55 -4.93 7.78 -5.65
N ALA A 56 -4.38 7.44 -4.49
CA ALA A 56 -5.18 6.89 -3.40
C ALA A 56 -6.22 7.90 -2.90
N ALA A 57 -5.82 9.17 -2.73
CA ALA A 57 -6.74 10.24 -2.32
C ALA A 57 -7.82 10.52 -3.38
N GLU A 58 -7.43 10.54 -4.66
CA GLU A 58 -8.35 10.72 -5.79
C GLU A 58 -9.39 9.59 -5.84
N TRP A 59 -8.96 8.34 -5.76
CA TRP A 59 -9.87 7.19 -5.78
C TRP A 59 -10.81 7.16 -4.57
N ALA A 60 -10.33 7.57 -3.39
CA ALA A 60 -11.19 7.76 -2.23
C ALA A 60 -12.25 8.84 -2.46
N ALA A 61 -11.87 9.99 -3.03
CA ALA A 61 -12.80 11.07 -3.38
C ALA A 61 -13.82 10.65 -4.45
N GLN A 62 -13.43 9.80 -5.39
CA GLN A 62 -14.31 9.22 -6.41
C GLN A 62 -15.23 8.11 -5.86
N GLY A 63 -15.09 7.76 -4.57
CA GLY A 63 -15.90 6.72 -3.94
C GLY A 63 -15.54 5.30 -4.36
N ARG A 64 -14.33 5.09 -4.90
CA ARG A 64 -13.84 3.76 -5.29
C ARG A 64 -13.87 2.83 -4.07
N LYS A 65 -14.38 1.61 -4.27
CA LYS A 65 -14.46 0.62 -3.20
C LYS A 65 -13.23 -0.28 -3.20
N ASN A 66 -12.75 -0.61 -2.02
CA ASN A 66 -11.79 -1.69 -1.78
C ASN A 66 -12.50 -3.06 -1.83
N VAL A 67 -11.75 -4.15 -1.58
CA VAL A 67 -12.32 -5.51 -1.57
C VAL A 67 -13.35 -5.73 -0.45
N PHE A 68 -13.36 -4.88 0.57
CA PHE A 68 -14.29 -4.91 1.69
C PHE A 68 -15.58 -4.12 1.44
N GLY A 69 -15.72 -3.50 0.26
CA GLY A 69 -16.89 -2.69 -0.09
C GLY A 69 -16.91 -1.30 0.54
N THR A 70 -15.82 -0.87 1.18
CA THR A 70 -15.66 0.45 1.81
C THR A 70 -14.73 1.34 1.00
N THR A 71 -14.81 2.65 1.20
CA THR A 71 -13.83 3.61 0.64
C THR A 71 -12.65 3.71 1.58
N VAL A 72 -11.43 3.72 1.05
CA VAL A 72 -10.22 3.88 1.87
C VAL A 72 -10.21 5.28 2.48
N ASN A 73 -9.97 5.37 3.79
CA ASN A 73 -9.76 6.65 4.44
C ASN A 73 -8.29 7.07 4.31
N VAL A 74 -8.04 8.13 3.54
CA VAL A 74 -6.70 8.64 3.29
C VAL A 74 -6.46 9.85 4.17
N THR A 75 -5.47 9.76 5.08
CA THR A 75 -5.13 10.84 6.01
C THR A 75 -3.69 11.29 5.77
N GLN A 76 -3.51 12.57 5.47
CA GLN A 76 -2.18 13.18 5.37
C GLN A 76 -1.67 13.55 6.76
N MET A 77 -0.45 13.12 7.07
CA MET A 77 0.20 13.39 8.35
C MET A 77 1.17 14.57 8.25
N GLN A 78 1.76 14.98 9.37
CA GLN A 78 2.75 16.06 9.43
C GLN A 78 4.16 15.65 8.97
N SER A 79 4.46 14.35 9.01
CA SER A 79 5.72 13.75 8.56
C SER A 79 5.54 12.24 8.33
N GLU A 80 6.49 11.60 7.65
CA GLU A 80 6.52 10.14 7.48
C GLU A 80 6.61 9.40 8.81
N GLY A 81 7.33 9.94 9.80
CA GLY A 81 7.35 9.39 11.16
C GLY A 81 5.96 9.42 11.81
N GLY A 82 5.20 10.49 11.59
CA GLY A 82 3.80 10.60 11.99
C GLY A 82 2.89 9.60 11.28
N ALA A 83 3.09 9.40 9.97
CA ALA A 83 2.39 8.40 9.19
C ALA A 83 2.63 6.98 9.69
N ALA A 84 3.87 6.62 10.01
CA ALA A 84 4.17 5.30 10.56
C ALA A 84 3.57 5.10 11.96
N GLY A 85 3.55 6.13 12.81
CA GLY A 85 2.93 6.04 14.14
C GLY A 85 1.40 5.91 14.07
N ALA A 86 0.74 6.66 13.20
CA ALA A 86 -0.71 6.54 12.99
C ALA A 86 -1.06 5.17 12.39
N LEU A 87 -0.27 4.70 11.43
CA LEU A 87 -0.41 3.36 10.85
C LEU A 87 -0.28 2.29 11.94
N HIS A 88 0.74 2.37 12.79
CA HIS A 88 0.91 1.45 13.92
C HIS A 88 -0.33 1.41 14.83
N GLY A 89 -0.88 2.57 15.20
CA GLY A 89 -2.09 2.63 16.03
C GLY A 89 -3.35 2.02 15.39
N VAL A 90 -3.43 1.96 14.05
CA VAL A 90 -4.51 1.24 13.35
C VAL A 90 -4.29 -0.26 13.37
N LEU A 91 -3.04 -0.70 13.17
CA LEU A 91 -2.68 -2.11 13.24
C LEU A 91 -2.95 -2.70 14.63
N ASP A 92 -2.63 -1.98 15.70
CA ASP A 92 -2.89 -2.38 17.08
C ASP A 92 -4.40 -2.58 17.36
N ARG A 93 -5.26 -1.91 16.59
CA ARG A 93 -6.72 -2.06 16.66
C ARG A 93 -7.28 -3.10 15.69
N GLY A 94 -6.42 -3.81 14.95
CA GLY A 94 -6.81 -4.85 14.00
C GLY A 94 -7.27 -4.34 12.63
N GLY A 95 -7.04 -3.06 12.33
CA GLY A 95 -7.36 -2.48 11.01
C GLY A 95 -6.24 -2.72 10.00
N LEU A 96 -6.60 -2.72 8.71
CA LEU A 96 -5.62 -2.87 7.62
C LEU A 96 -5.20 -1.50 7.08
N ALA A 97 -3.90 -1.21 7.16
CA ALA A 97 -3.35 0.07 6.72
C ALA A 97 -2.09 -0.10 5.86
N ALA A 98 -1.92 0.84 4.92
CA ALA A 98 -0.72 0.97 4.11
C ALA A 98 -0.21 2.41 4.09
N THR A 99 1.05 2.56 3.71
CA THR A 99 1.69 3.86 3.48
C THR A 99 2.58 3.78 2.24
N PHE A 100 2.84 4.95 1.68
CA PHE A 100 3.68 5.14 0.49
C PHE A 100 4.83 6.08 0.87
N THR A 101 6.07 5.67 0.62
CA THR A 101 7.23 6.47 1.02
C THR A 101 8.46 6.17 0.17
N CYS A 102 9.55 6.92 0.38
CA CYS A 102 10.86 6.67 -0.20
C CYS A 102 11.96 7.35 0.62
N SER A 103 13.23 6.96 0.42
CA SER A 103 14.42 7.70 0.86
C SER A 103 14.36 8.19 2.32
N GLN A 104 14.48 9.50 2.55
CA GLN A 104 14.47 10.11 3.88
C GLN A 104 13.17 9.83 4.64
N GLY A 105 12.05 9.77 3.93
CA GLY A 105 10.77 9.43 4.52
C GLY A 105 10.78 8.04 5.14
N LEU A 106 11.35 7.06 4.44
CA LEU A 106 11.50 5.69 4.95
C LEU A 106 12.37 5.65 6.22
N LEU A 107 13.43 6.47 6.30
CA LEU A 107 14.27 6.54 7.49
C LEU A 107 13.50 7.03 8.72
N LEU A 108 12.59 8.00 8.55
CA LEU A 108 11.75 8.50 9.65
C LEU A 108 10.76 7.45 10.16
N MET A 109 10.47 6.42 9.37
CA MET A 109 9.59 5.32 9.76
C MET A 109 10.32 4.20 10.54
N ILE A 110 11.65 4.15 10.54
CA ILE A 110 12.46 3.08 11.15
C ILE A 110 12.06 2.76 12.60
N PRO A 111 11.86 3.74 13.51
CA PRO A 111 11.51 3.42 14.89
C PRO A 111 10.19 2.64 14.99
N ASN A 112 9.17 3.03 14.22
CA ASN A 112 7.88 2.33 14.18
C ASN A 112 7.99 0.98 13.47
N MET A 113 8.87 0.84 12.47
CA MET A 113 9.10 -0.43 11.80
C MET A 113 9.53 -1.54 12.78
N TYR A 114 10.41 -1.23 13.74
CA TYR A 114 10.81 -2.20 14.76
C TYR A 114 9.67 -2.61 15.70
N ILE A 115 8.79 -1.66 16.05
CA ILE A 115 7.65 -1.94 16.93
C ILE A 115 6.65 -2.84 16.19
N ILE A 116 6.29 -2.46 14.97
CA ILE A 116 5.34 -3.18 14.12
C ILE A 116 5.83 -4.62 13.84
N SER A 117 7.11 -4.79 13.50
CA SER A 117 7.67 -6.13 13.26
C SER A 117 7.75 -6.95 14.55
N GLY A 118 8.09 -6.33 15.68
CA GLY A 118 8.11 -6.99 16.98
C GLY A 118 6.74 -7.48 17.45
N GLN A 119 5.66 -6.80 17.04
CA GLN A 119 4.28 -7.20 17.31
C GLN A 119 3.70 -8.18 16.29
N LEU A 120 4.44 -8.48 15.20
CA LEU A 120 4.00 -9.33 14.09
C LEU A 120 2.69 -8.84 13.43
N SER A 121 2.52 -7.52 13.37
CA SER A 121 1.31 -6.89 12.83
C SER A 121 1.33 -6.85 11.29
N PRO A 122 0.26 -7.29 10.61
CA PRO A 122 0.24 -7.38 9.15
C PRO A 122 0.08 -5.99 8.51
N CYS A 123 1.09 -5.55 7.75
CA CYS A 123 1.04 -4.30 7.02
C CYS A 123 1.99 -4.28 5.83
N VAL A 124 1.79 -3.34 4.91
CA VAL A 124 2.58 -3.21 3.70
C VAL A 124 3.02 -1.77 3.50
N PHE A 125 4.34 -1.58 3.36
CA PHE A 125 4.93 -0.30 2.98
C PHE A 125 5.29 -0.37 1.50
N HIS A 126 4.67 0.50 0.69
CA HIS A 126 4.99 0.61 -0.73
C HIS A 126 6.08 1.66 -0.90
N VAL A 127 7.28 1.19 -1.25
CA VAL A 127 8.47 2.04 -1.33
C VAL A 127 8.92 2.18 -2.78
N THR A 128 9.03 3.43 -3.25
CA THR A 128 9.76 3.72 -4.48
C THR A 128 11.22 3.97 -4.13
N ALA A 129 12.06 2.94 -4.29
CA ALA A 129 13.45 2.99 -3.84
C ALA A 129 14.19 4.19 -4.46
N ARG A 130 14.75 5.04 -3.61
CA ARG A 130 15.40 6.30 -3.96
C ARG A 130 16.66 6.52 -3.12
N ALA A 131 17.68 7.12 -3.73
CA ALA A 131 18.92 7.47 -3.07
C ALA A 131 18.72 8.24 -1.76
N LEU A 132 19.51 7.90 -0.74
CA LEU A 132 19.62 8.66 0.49
C LEU A 132 20.53 9.88 0.25
N SER A 133 20.12 11.02 0.78
CA SER A 133 20.95 12.24 0.74
C SER A 133 22.17 12.05 1.64
N LYS A 134 23.36 11.99 1.03
CA LYS A 134 24.65 11.90 1.72
C LYS A 134 25.43 13.21 1.57
N HIS A 135 26.16 13.35 0.46
CA HIS A 135 26.90 14.57 0.11
C HIS A 135 26.03 15.58 -0.67
N GLY A 136 24.88 15.14 -1.18
CA GLY A 136 23.91 15.94 -1.92
C GLY A 136 22.55 15.25 -1.96
N LEU A 137 21.51 16.01 -2.28
CA LEU A 137 20.17 15.47 -2.49
C LEU A 137 20.11 14.78 -3.86
N SER A 138 19.61 13.54 -3.88
CA SER A 138 19.30 12.82 -5.11
C SER A 138 17.85 12.34 -5.06
N ILE A 139 17.09 12.66 -6.10
CA ILE A 139 15.69 12.22 -6.28
C ILE A 139 15.58 10.93 -7.11
N PHE A 140 16.71 10.38 -7.54
CA PHE A 140 16.76 9.26 -8.47
C PHE A 140 16.82 7.91 -7.75
N ALA A 141 16.50 6.87 -8.51
CA ALA A 141 16.37 5.50 -8.00
C ALA A 141 17.73 4.93 -7.55
N GLU A 142 17.77 4.42 -6.31
CA GLU A 142 18.87 3.65 -5.72
C GLU A 142 18.28 2.86 -4.54
N HIS A 143 18.89 1.75 -4.14
CA HIS A 143 18.37 0.91 -3.05
C HIS A 143 18.91 1.26 -1.66
N THR A 144 19.59 2.41 -1.49
CA THR A 144 20.22 2.76 -0.21
C THR A 144 19.22 2.93 0.93
N ASP A 145 18.01 3.37 0.63
CA ASP A 145 16.93 3.57 1.59
C ASP A 145 16.35 2.23 2.08
N VAL A 146 15.99 1.36 1.14
CA VAL A 146 15.50 0.00 1.39
C VAL A 146 16.56 -0.82 2.12
N MET A 147 17.83 -0.70 1.74
CA MET A 147 18.93 -1.37 2.45
C MET A 147 19.21 -0.81 3.84
N ALA A 148 18.81 0.44 4.12
CA ALA A 148 18.94 1.03 5.46
C ALA A 148 17.92 0.49 6.45
N VAL A 149 16.84 -0.18 5.99
CA VAL A 149 15.80 -0.75 6.86
C VAL A 149 15.86 -2.28 6.97
N ARG A 150 16.83 -2.96 6.34
CA ARG A 150 16.90 -4.43 6.31
C ARG A 150 16.94 -5.10 7.69
N GLN A 151 17.47 -4.40 8.69
CA GLN A 151 17.61 -4.90 10.06
C GLN A 151 16.35 -4.73 10.92
N THR A 152 15.30 -4.09 10.41
CA THR A 152 14.08 -3.79 11.19
C THR A 152 13.16 -5.00 11.37
N GLY A 153 13.50 -6.16 10.80
CA GLY A 153 12.70 -7.38 10.88
C GLY A 153 11.59 -7.50 9.85
N TRP A 154 11.58 -6.64 8.82
CA TRP A 154 10.57 -6.64 7.76
C TRP A 154 10.92 -7.61 6.64
N ALA A 155 9.89 -8.24 6.07
CA ALA A 155 10.02 -8.95 4.80
C ALA A 155 10.16 -7.93 3.66
N MET A 156 11.15 -8.14 2.80
CA MET A 156 11.47 -7.22 1.69
C MET A 156 11.23 -7.93 0.37
N LEU A 157 10.24 -7.47 -0.40
CA LEU A 157 9.92 -7.98 -1.73
C LEU A 157 10.22 -6.89 -2.77
N VAL A 158 11.01 -7.23 -3.78
CA VAL A 158 11.38 -6.31 -4.86
C VAL A 158 10.67 -6.73 -6.14
N ALA A 159 9.95 -5.81 -6.75
CA ALA A 159 9.35 -5.99 -8.06
C ALA A 159 10.30 -5.53 -9.16
N ASN A 160 10.46 -6.35 -10.20
CA ASN A 160 11.19 -6.02 -11.43
C ASN A 160 10.36 -6.44 -12.64
N THR A 161 10.44 -5.68 -13.71
CA THR A 161 9.79 -5.95 -15.00
C THR A 161 10.83 -5.79 -16.10
N VAL A 162 11.00 -6.81 -16.94
CA VAL A 162 11.97 -6.87 -18.05
C VAL A 162 11.25 -6.76 -19.37
#